data_AF-A0A6G1H5U8-F1
#
_entry.id   AF-A0A6G1H5U8-F1
#
_cell.length_a   1.000
_cell.length_b   1.000
_cell.length_c   1.000
_cell.angle_alpha   90.00
_cell.angle_beta   90.00
_cell.angle_gamma   90.00
#
_symmetry.space_group_name_H-M   'P 1'
#
loop_
_entity.id
_entity.type
_entity.pdbx_description
1 polymer ?
#
loop_
_entity_poly.entity_id
_entity_poly.type
_entity_poly.pdbx_seq_one_letter_code
_entity_poly.pdbx_strand_id
1 'polypeptide(L)'
;MKREHKLTDIIHAHLFPHPTPTDPPDFATHLSRNLVGEVRVETQRFYGSLESIEARYPGLNYSHAPHRMRLGRFPHHARLFKAFDELNLTEHEIGLVCRWEGTLWARRRYERDEGVTVEDTTGNTIQPWVDRRNRTTFVPGSSRSRDITVQTAIEVEIATAARNTPISASTTLALPPQEEDEEME
;
A
#
# COMPACT_ATOMS: atom_id res chain seq x y z
N MET A 1 23.23 27.88 -7.62
CA MET A 1 21.92 28.08 -8.29
C MET A 1 20.84 27.95 -7.23
N LYS A 2 20.19 29.06 -6.84
CA LYS A 2 19.00 29.01 -5.99
C LYS A 2 17.83 28.57 -6.87
N ARG A 3 17.11 27.51 -6.47
CA ARG A 3 15.81 27.22 -7.06
C ARG A 3 14.86 28.30 -6.53
N GLU A 4 14.50 29.28 -7.37
CA GLU A 4 13.58 30.37 -7.00
C GLU A 4 12.12 29.88 -6.89
N HIS A 5 11.81 28.69 -7.42
CA HIS A 5 10.50 28.06 -7.29
C HIS A 5 10.39 27.21 -6.02
N LYS A 6 9.26 27.32 -5.32
CA LYS A 6 8.96 26.47 -4.17
C LYS A 6 8.96 25.02 -4.62
N LEU A 7 9.63 24.16 -3.86
CA LEU A 7 9.77 22.74 -4.21
C LEU A 7 8.41 22.03 -4.34
N THR A 8 7.41 22.47 -3.59
CA THR A 8 6.01 22.01 -3.70
C THR A 8 5.41 22.20 -5.09
N ASP A 9 5.73 23.33 -5.74
CA ASP A 9 5.17 23.70 -7.04
C ASP A 9 5.82 22.86 -8.15
N ILE A 10 7.13 22.61 -8.02
CA ILE A 10 7.88 21.70 -8.90
C ILE A 10 7.33 20.29 -8.80
N ILE A 11 7.10 19.79 -7.59
CA ILE A 11 6.53 18.46 -7.36
C ILE A 11 5.11 18.37 -7.94
N HIS A 12 4.27 19.39 -7.70
CA HIS A 12 2.90 19.40 -8.22
C HIS A 12 2.86 19.41 -9.75
N ALA A 13 3.67 20.24 -10.40
CA ALA A 13 3.79 20.26 -11.86
C ALA A 13 4.29 18.91 -12.42
N HIS A 14 5.18 18.22 -11.70
CA HIS A 14 5.65 16.89 -12.07
C HIS A 14 4.57 15.81 -11.88
N LEU A 15 3.73 15.93 -10.84
CA LEU A 15 2.64 14.98 -10.59
C LEU A 15 1.49 15.14 -11.59
N PHE A 16 1.21 16.37 -12.01
CA PHE A 16 0.12 16.73 -12.91
C PHE A 16 0.65 17.53 -14.10
N PRO A 17 1.41 16.91 -15.02
CA PRO A 17 1.98 17.62 -16.17
C PRO A 17 0.91 18.16 -17.13
N HIS A 18 -0.26 17.50 -17.15
CA HIS A 18 -1.42 17.87 -17.96
C HIS A 18 -2.66 17.89 -17.05
N PRO A 19 -2.84 18.95 -16.23
CA PRO A 19 -3.88 18.98 -15.22
C PRO A 19 -5.27 19.05 -15.86
N THR A 20 -6.17 18.20 -15.39
CA THR A 20 -7.59 18.20 -15.77
C THR A 20 -8.42 18.99 -14.76
N PRO A 21 -9.67 19.40 -15.08
CA PRO A 21 -10.55 20.09 -14.13
C PRO A 21 -10.87 19.27 -12.87
N THR A 22 -10.71 17.95 -12.91
CA THR A 22 -10.92 17.05 -11.77
C THR A 22 -9.71 16.96 -10.84
N ASP A 23 -8.53 17.35 -11.33
CA ASP A 23 -7.27 17.30 -10.58
C ASP A 23 -7.17 18.44 -9.57
N PRO A 24 -6.44 18.23 -8.45
CA PRO A 24 -6.23 19.28 -7.46
C PRO A 24 -5.40 20.44 -8.05
N PRO A 25 -5.83 21.70 -7.85
CA PRO A 25 -5.19 22.87 -8.46
C PRO A 25 -3.79 23.17 -7.92
N ASP A 26 -3.49 22.74 -6.70
CA ASP A 26 -2.19 22.94 -6.05
C ASP A 26 -1.80 21.72 -5.19
N PHE A 27 -0.56 21.74 -4.69
CA PHE A 27 -0.05 20.67 -3.83
C PHE A 27 -0.83 20.56 -2.51
N ALA A 28 -1.26 21.70 -1.95
CA ALA A 28 -2.00 21.72 -0.69
C ALA A 28 -3.37 21.02 -0.79
N THR A 29 -4.08 21.23 -1.89
CA THR A 29 -5.36 20.53 -2.17
C THR A 29 -5.13 19.06 -2.46
N HIS A 30 -4.05 18.70 -3.18
CA HIS A 30 -3.70 17.29 -3.39
C HIS A 30 -3.43 16.58 -2.06
N LEU A 31 -2.70 17.24 -1.16
CA LEU A 31 -2.37 16.76 0.17
C LEU A 31 -3.62 16.50 1.03
N SER A 32 -4.48 17.52 1.19
CA SER A 32 -5.65 17.43 2.06
C SER A 32 -6.70 16.44 1.55
N ARG A 33 -6.92 16.40 0.23
CA ARG A 33 -7.94 15.54 -0.38
C ARG A 33 -7.52 14.07 -0.48
N ASN A 34 -6.24 13.79 -0.72
CA ASN A 34 -5.78 12.44 -1.06
C ASN A 34 -4.75 11.89 -0.06
N LEU A 35 -3.61 12.56 0.09
CA LEU A 35 -2.49 12.01 0.85
C LEU A 35 -2.79 11.84 2.34
N VAL A 36 -3.42 12.84 2.99
CA VAL A 36 -3.77 12.73 4.42
C VAL A 36 -4.74 11.57 4.67
N GLY A 37 -5.69 11.34 3.75
CA GLY A 37 -6.61 10.20 3.83
C GLY A 37 -5.88 8.87 3.78
N GLU A 38 -4.96 8.70 2.84
CA GLU A 38 -4.14 7.48 2.71
C GLU A 38 -3.28 7.23 3.96
N VAL A 39 -2.66 8.29 4.53
CA VAL A 39 -1.89 8.18 5.78
C VAL A 39 -2.76 7.72 6.94
N ARG A 40 -3.99 8.23 7.05
CA ARG A 40 -4.93 7.83 8.11
C ARG A 40 -5.31 6.35 7.98
N VAL A 41 -5.59 5.89 6.76
CA VAL A 41 -5.91 4.48 6.49
C VAL A 41 -4.72 3.57 6.84
N GLU A 42 -3.50 3.95 6.43
CA GLU A 42 -2.29 3.18 6.77
C GLU A 42 -2.04 3.11 8.27
N THR A 43 -2.17 4.25 8.95
CA THR A 43 -1.98 4.36 10.41
C THR A 43 -3.00 3.50 11.15
N GLN A 44 -4.27 3.59 10.78
CA GLN A 44 -5.32 2.75 11.37
C GLN A 44 -5.08 1.27 11.10
N ARG A 45 -4.60 0.90 9.90
CA ARG A 45 -4.27 -0.49 9.56
C ARG A 45 -3.07 -1.02 10.37
N PHE A 46 -2.09 -0.17 10.65
CA PHE A 46 -0.87 -0.56 11.35
C PHE A 46 -1.05 -0.65 12.86
N TYR A 47 -1.70 0.34 13.48
CA TYR A 47 -1.91 0.39 14.93
C TYR A 47 -3.25 -0.21 15.38
N GLY A 48 -4.19 -0.44 14.46
CA GLY A 48 -5.54 -0.91 14.75
C GLY A 48 -6.50 0.18 15.26
N SER A 49 -6.01 1.15 16.03
CA SER A 49 -6.76 2.31 16.54
C SER A 49 -5.94 3.59 16.38
N LEU A 50 -6.65 4.74 16.29
CA LEU A 50 -6.05 6.08 16.25
C LEU A 50 -6.02 6.78 17.62
N GLU A 51 -6.42 6.08 18.68
CA GLU A 51 -6.53 6.64 20.02
C GLU A 51 -5.17 6.75 20.73
N SER A 52 -4.24 5.85 20.43
CA SER A 52 -2.90 5.87 21.02
C SER A 52 -2.09 7.08 20.54
N ILE A 53 -1.17 7.55 21.39
CA ILE A 53 -0.35 8.71 21.05
C ILE A 53 0.60 8.43 19.88
N GLU A 54 1.12 7.20 19.80
CA GLU A 54 1.92 6.71 18.68
C GLU A 54 1.12 6.67 17.37
N ALA A 55 -0.18 6.35 17.40
CA ALA A 55 -1.01 6.37 16.21
C ALA A 55 -1.41 7.78 15.80
N ARG A 56 -1.55 8.72 16.75
CA ARG A 56 -1.79 10.14 16.45
C ARG A 56 -0.55 10.80 15.84
N TYR A 57 0.63 10.40 16.28
CA TYR A 57 1.92 10.90 15.81
C TYR A 57 2.80 9.73 15.32
N PRO A 58 2.46 9.08 14.20
CA PRO A 58 3.16 7.87 13.72
C PRO A 58 4.57 8.16 13.21
N GLY A 59 4.87 9.43 12.90
CA GLY A 59 6.22 9.85 12.57
C GLY A 59 6.74 9.26 11.25
N LEU A 60 5.88 9.10 10.25
CA LEU A 60 6.23 8.49 8.97
C LEU A 60 7.34 9.30 8.28
N ASN A 61 8.51 8.70 8.16
CA ASN A 61 9.65 9.23 7.40
C ASN A 61 9.56 8.81 5.93
N TYR A 62 9.38 9.79 5.04
CA TYR A 62 9.20 9.57 3.61
C TYR A 62 10.52 9.29 2.87
N SER A 63 11.66 9.30 3.58
CA SER A 63 12.96 8.84 3.07
C SER A 63 13.30 7.43 3.56
N HIS A 64 12.53 6.89 4.51
CA HIS A 64 12.77 5.57 5.08
C HIS A 64 12.06 4.49 4.25
N ALA A 65 12.82 3.54 3.72
CA ALA A 65 12.32 2.53 2.78
C ALA A 65 11.12 1.70 3.30
N PRO A 66 11.08 1.23 4.56
CA PRO A 66 9.91 0.51 5.09
C PRO A 66 8.63 1.35 5.09
N HIS A 67 8.72 2.66 5.39
CA HIS A 67 7.55 3.54 5.35
C HIS A 67 7.08 3.76 3.91
N ARG A 68 8.03 3.98 2.99
CA ARG A 68 7.72 4.08 1.55
C ARG A 68 7.05 2.81 1.02
N MET A 69 7.54 1.63 1.41
CA MET A 69 6.96 0.36 1.00
C MET A 69 5.51 0.20 1.48
N ARG A 70 5.22 0.62 2.72
CA ARG A 70 3.87 0.57 3.30
C ARG A 70 2.92 1.55 2.60
N LEU A 71 3.32 2.82 2.52
CA LEU A 71 2.53 3.90 1.90
C LEU A 71 2.44 3.77 0.37
N GLY A 72 3.42 3.15 -0.27
CA GLY A 72 3.45 2.93 -1.72
C GLY A 72 2.38 1.97 -2.24
N ARG A 73 1.60 1.35 -1.34
CA ARG A 73 0.39 0.59 -1.70
C ARG A 73 -0.76 1.49 -2.11
N PHE A 74 -0.73 2.75 -1.70
CA PHE A 74 -1.76 3.71 -2.02
C PHE A 74 -1.39 4.52 -3.28
N PRO A 75 -2.33 4.76 -4.19
CA PRO A 75 -2.03 5.30 -5.52
C PRO A 75 -1.41 6.70 -5.48
N HIS A 76 -1.85 7.57 -4.57
CA HIS A 76 -1.33 8.94 -4.52
C HIS A 76 0.06 9.00 -3.90
N HIS A 77 0.32 8.25 -2.82
CA HIS A 77 1.67 8.08 -2.28
C HIS A 77 2.63 7.38 -3.25
N ALA A 78 2.19 6.35 -3.97
CA ALA A 78 3.01 5.68 -4.97
C ALA A 78 3.49 6.66 -6.06
N ARG A 79 2.58 7.50 -6.58
CA ARG A 79 2.90 8.57 -7.52
C ARG A 79 3.83 9.61 -6.92
N LEU A 80 3.60 10.00 -5.67
CA LEU A 80 4.43 10.97 -4.96
C LEU A 80 5.87 10.48 -4.78
N PHE A 81 6.07 9.25 -4.32
CA PHE A 81 7.41 8.67 -4.16
C PHE A 81 8.13 8.52 -5.49
N LYS A 82 7.41 8.08 -6.52
CA LYS A 82 7.96 8.04 -7.88
C LYS A 82 8.44 9.42 -8.34
N ALA A 83 7.65 10.48 -8.11
CA ALA A 83 8.05 11.85 -8.43
C ALA A 83 9.28 12.31 -7.62
N PHE A 84 9.39 11.92 -6.34
CA PHE A 84 10.59 12.23 -5.55
C PHE A 84 11.85 11.58 -6.13
N ASP A 85 11.72 10.34 -6.60
CA ASP A 85 12.82 9.57 -7.18
C ASP A 85 13.22 10.13 -8.55
N GLU A 86 12.24 10.46 -9.41
CA GLU A 86 12.48 11.05 -10.74
C GLU A 86 13.09 12.46 -10.65
N LEU A 87 12.67 13.25 -9.66
CA LEU A 87 13.26 14.56 -9.37
C LEU A 87 14.58 14.48 -8.58
N ASN A 88 15.03 13.28 -8.21
CA ASN A 88 16.22 13.03 -7.38
C ASN A 88 16.27 13.90 -6.11
N LEU A 89 15.14 13.98 -5.40
CA LEU A 89 15.06 14.77 -4.18
C LEU A 89 15.88 14.15 -3.06
N THR A 90 16.66 14.98 -2.38
CA THR A 90 17.43 14.56 -1.20
C THR A 90 16.50 14.33 0.00
N GLU A 91 16.95 13.53 0.98
CA GLU A 91 16.19 13.32 2.23
C GLU A 91 15.84 14.64 2.94
N HIS A 92 16.76 15.61 2.90
CA HIS A 92 16.54 16.93 3.47
C HIS A 92 15.41 17.68 2.74
N GLU A 93 15.43 17.71 1.41
CA GLU A 93 14.38 18.32 0.60
C GLU A 93 13.02 17.66 0.82
N ILE A 94 12.97 16.33 0.89
CA ILE A 94 11.76 15.58 1.22
C ILE A 94 11.24 15.99 2.60
N GLY A 95 12.13 16.08 3.61
CA GLY A 95 11.76 16.52 4.96
C GLY A 95 11.28 17.98 5.04
N LEU A 96 11.75 18.86 4.14
CA LEU A 96 11.26 20.23 4.04
C LEU A 96 9.84 20.31 3.47
N VAL A 97 9.52 19.46 2.49
CA VAL A 97 8.19 19.42 1.85
C VAL A 97 7.18 18.70 2.73
N CYS A 98 7.58 17.59 3.37
CA CYS A 98 6.71 16.68 4.11
C CYS A 98 6.38 17.18 5.53
N ARG A 99 5.75 18.35 5.62
CA ARG A 99 5.35 19.01 6.89
C ARG A 99 3.84 18.99 7.08
N TRP A 100 3.29 17.82 7.38
CA TRP A 100 1.86 17.64 7.62
C TRP A 100 1.59 16.52 8.63
N GLU A 101 0.33 16.38 9.02
CA GLU A 101 -0.12 15.37 9.99
C GLU A 101 0.34 13.96 9.58
N GLY A 102 0.89 13.21 10.54
CA GLY A 102 1.35 11.84 10.31
C GLY A 102 2.81 11.71 9.84
N THR A 103 3.47 12.79 9.40
CA THR A 103 4.90 12.70 9.03
C THR A 103 5.82 12.80 10.24
N LEU A 104 7.10 12.45 10.03
CA LEU A 104 8.16 12.62 11.02
C LEU A 104 8.26 14.05 11.56
N TRP A 105 7.97 15.06 10.74
CA TRP A 105 7.98 16.45 11.17
C TRP A 105 6.90 16.73 12.22
N ALA A 106 5.68 16.20 12.03
CA ALA A 106 4.58 16.38 12.96
C ALA A 106 4.88 15.74 14.33
N ARG A 107 5.44 14.51 14.35
CA ARG A 107 5.89 13.87 15.59
C ARG A 107 6.95 14.72 16.30
N ARG A 108 8.03 15.10 15.61
CA ARG A 108 9.11 15.91 16.19
C ARG A 108 8.65 17.27 16.71
N ARG A 109 7.65 17.86 16.07
CA ARG A 109 7.05 19.10 16.54
C ARG A 109 6.29 18.86 17.85
N TYR A 110 5.41 17.86 17.89
CA TYR A 110 4.68 17.50 19.09
C TYR A 110 5.62 17.20 20.27
N GLU A 111 6.65 16.38 20.05
CA GLU A 111 7.63 16.02 21.07
C GLU A 111 8.36 17.23 21.66
N ARG A 112 8.70 18.20 20.80
CA ARG A 112 9.35 19.45 21.21
C ARG A 112 8.39 20.36 21.97
N ASP A 113 7.18 20.54 21.45
CA ASP A 113 6.21 21.50 21.98
C ASP A 113 5.67 21.03 23.35
N GLU A 114 5.47 19.72 23.53
CA GLU A 114 4.99 19.12 24.79
C GLU A 114 6.13 18.66 25.73
N GLY A 115 7.37 18.60 25.24
CA GLY A 115 8.51 18.11 26.02
C GLY A 115 8.45 16.61 26.34
N VAL A 116 7.75 15.82 25.53
CA VAL A 116 7.61 14.36 25.67
C VAL A 116 8.25 13.64 24.48
N THR A 117 8.58 12.36 24.63
CA THR A 117 8.98 11.50 23.51
C THR A 117 7.86 10.51 23.22
N VAL A 118 7.50 10.33 21.94
CA VAL A 118 6.47 9.36 21.56
C VAL A 118 7.13 7.98 21.50
N GLU A 119 6.91 7.16 22.52
CA GLU A 119 7.42 5.79 22.57
C GLU A 119 6.68 4.89 21.56
N ASP A 120 7.44 4.05 20.86
CA ASP A 120 6.89 3.01 19.99
C ASP A 120 6.61 1.76 20.82
N THR A 121 5.34 1.48 21.01
CA THR A 121 4.83 0.30 21.72
C THR A 121 4.42 -0.80 20.76
N THR A 122 4.61 -0.59 19.44
CA THR A 122 4.32 -1.58 18.40
C THR A 122 5.10 -2.85 18.69
N GLY A 123 4.38 -3.93 18.96
CA GLY A 123 4.97 -5.24 19.20
C GLY A 123 5.35 -5.53 20.65
N ASN A 124 5.13 -4.62 21.61
CA ASN A 124 5.35 -4.90 23.03
C ASN A 124 4.52 -6.08 23.55
N THR A 125 3.35 -6.33 22.95
CA THR A 125 2.47 -7.45 23.27
C THR A 125 2.78 -8.71 22.47
N ILE A 126 3.62 -8.62 21.42
CA ILE A 126 3.96 -9.74 20.56
C ILE A 126 5.01 -10.58 21.28
N GLN A 127 4.60 -11.78 21.71
CA GLN A 127 5.51 -12.74 22.30
C GLN A 127 6.61 -13.15 21.30
N PRO A 128 7.81 -13.50 21.77
CA PRO A 128 8.85 -14.05 20.91
C PRO A 128 8.32 -15.20 20.08
N TRP A 129 8.77 -15.30 18.83
CA TRP A 129 8.38 -16.41 17.97
C TRP A 129 8.79 -17.75 18.62
N VAL A 130 7.83 -18.65 18.80
CA VAL A 130 8.05 -19.98 19.36
C VAL A 130 8.05 -21.00 18.22
N ASP A 131 9.19 -21.66 18.00
CA ASP A 131 9.25 -22.80 17.08
C ASP A 131 8.42 -23.96 17.65
N ARG A 132 7.27 -24.23 17.01
CA ARG A 132 6.40 -25.35 17.42
C ARG A 132 7.02 -26.71 17.13
N ARG A 133 8.08 -26.80 16.32
CA ARG A 133 8.78 -28.07 16.01
C ARG A 133 9.62 -28.54 17.19
N ASN A 134 10.23 -27.61 17.93
CA ASN A 134 10.99 -27.90 19.16
C ASN A 134 10.10 -28.14 20.38
N ARG A 135 8.78 -27.88 20.30
CA ARG A 135 7.83 -28.27 21.35
C ARG A 135 7.56 -29.77 21.40
N THR A 136 8.14 -30.55 20.48
CA THR A 136 8.23 -32.00 20.60
C THR A 136 9.35 -32.34 21.60
N THR A 137 9.20 -31.89 22.85
CA THR A 137 9.89 -32.53 23.95
C THR A 137 9.50 -33.99 23.92
N PHE A 138 10.50 -34.85 23.73
CA PHE A 138 10.42 -36.30 23.79
C PHE A 138 9.50 -36.72 24.96
N VAL A 139 8.27 -37.13 24.65
CA VAL A 139 7.51 -38.00 25.54
C VAL A 139 8.07 -39.39 25.29
N PRO A 140 8.79 -40.02 26.26
CA PRO A 140 9.26 -41.38 26.09
C PRO A 140 8.04 -42.28 25.89
N GLY A 141 7.84 -42.76 24.66
CA GLY A 141 6.71 -43.64 24.30
C GLY A 141 5.72 -43.09 23.27
N SER A 142 5.77 -41.80 22.89
CA SER A 142 4.89 -41.26 21.83
C SER A 142 5.54 -41.37 20.45
N SER A 143 5.81 -42.60 20.01
CA SER A 143 6.06 -42.88 18.60
C SER A 143 4.75 -42.73 17.83
N ARG A 144 4.50 -41.53 17.31
CA ARG A 144 3.63 -41.34 16.15
C ARG A 144 4.37 -40.56 15.10
N SER A 145 5.49 -41.15 14.64
CA SER A 145 6.00 -40.91 13.31
C SER A 145 4.94 -41.39 12.34
N ARG A 146 4.03 -40.50 11.95
CA ARG A 146 3.25 -40.73 10.74
C ARG A 146 4.21 -40.44 9.60
N ASP A 147 4.76 -41.51 9.03
CA ASP A 147 5.45 -41.48 7.74
C ASP A 147 4.50 -40.82 6.73
N ILE A 148 4.80 -39.58 6.36
CA ILE A 148 4.12 -38.93 5.24
C ILE A 148 4.82 -39.46 4.01
N THR A 149 4.24 -40.47 3.37
CA THR A 149 4.69 -40.97 2.08
C THR A 149 4.31 -39.95 1.01
N VAL A 150 5.26 -39.08 0.65
CA VAL A 150 5.10 -38.12 -0.44
C VAL A 150 5.18 -38.89 -1.77
N GLN A 151 4.03 -39.19 -2.38
CA GLN A 151 3.98 -39.76 -3.73
C GLN A 151 4.11 -38.62 -4.76
N THR A 152 5.33 -38.36 -5.21
CA THR A 152 5.61 -37.50 -6.38
C THR A 152 5.58 -38.35 -7.65
N ALA A 153 4.39 -38.57 -8.20
CA ALA A 153 4.24 -39.03 -9.58
C ALA A 153 3.26 -38.07 -10.27
N ILE A 154 3.80 -37.00 -10.85
CA ILE A 154 3.05 -36.12 -11.75
C ILE A 154 3.48 -36.53 -13.17
N GLU A 155 2.69 -37.38 -13.80
CA GLU A 155 2.81 -37.62 -15.24
C GLU A 155 2.10 -36.48 -15.99
N VAL A 156 2.89 -35.69 -16.72
CA VAL A 156 2.39 -34.66 -17.60
C VAL A 156 2.35 -35.23 -19.02
N GLU A 157 1.17 -35.66 -19.48
CA GLU A 157 0.95 -35.91 -20.90
C GLU A 157 0.87 -34.59 -21.65
N ILE A 158 1.94 -34.25 -22.35
CA ILE A 158 1.96 -33.12 -23.28
C ILE A 158 1.30 -33.59 -24.58
N ALA A 159 -0.01 -33.33 -24.71
CA ALA A 159 -0.68 -33.42 -26.00
C ALA A 159 -0.04 -32.39 -26.94
N THR A 160 0.69 -32.88 -27.95
CA THR A 160 1.19 -32.03 -29.02
C THR A 160 0.01 -31.60 -29.89
N ALA A 161 -0.53 -30.40 -29.61
CA ALA A 161 -1.55 -29.80 -30.45
C ALA A 161 -0.98 -29.60 -31.86
N ALA A 162 -1.40 -30.44 -32.80
CA ALA A 162 -1.12 -30.27 -34.21
C ALA A 162 -1.61 -28.88 -34.63
N ARG A 163 -0.68 -28.07 -35.11
CA ARG A 163 -0.91 -26.77 -35.73
C ARG A 163 -1.79 -26.96 -36.95
N ASN A 164 -3.02 -26.46 -36.90
CA ASN A 164 -3.64 -25.59 -37.92
C ASN A 164 -5.17 -25.68 -37.84
N THR A 165 -5.79 -24.67 -37.21
CA THR A 165 -7.11 -24.23 -37.63
C THR A 165 -7.21 -22.72 -37.38
N PRO A 166 -7.52 -21.90 -38.39
CA PRO A 166 -7.73 -20.47 -38.19
C PRO A 166 -9.00 -20.25 -37.36
N ILE A 167 -8.87 -19.49 -36.28
CA ILE A 167 -9.98 -19.10 -35.42
C ILE A 167 -10.77 -18.01 -36.16
N SER A 168 -11.85 -18.40 -36.84
CA SER A 168 -12.88 -17.47 -37.28
C SER A 168 -13.68 -17.02 -36.06
N ALA A 169 -13.58 -15.74 -35.75
CA ALA A 169 -14.40 -15.07 -34.75
C ALA A 169 -15.86 -15.01 -35.19
N SER A 170 -16.79 -15.50 -34.37
CA SER A 170 -18.19 -15.07 -34.30
C SER A 170 -18.89 -15.78 -33.13
N THR A 171 -18.97 -15.14 -31.98
CA THR A 171 -19.97 -15.48 -30.95
C THR A 171 -20.92 -14.31 -30.84
N THR A 172 -22.05 -14.42 -31.55
CA THR A 172 -23.23 -13.58 -31.37
C THR A 172 -23.94 -14.03 -30.09
N LEU A 173 -24.07 -13.11 -29.14
CA LEU A 173 -24.87 -13.27 -27.92
C LEU A 173 -26.34 -13.44 -28.28
N ALA A 174 -26.95 -14.55 -27.86
CA ALA A 174 -28.36 -14.81 -27.98
C ALA A 174 -29.15 -13.97 -26.95
N LEU A 175 -30.14 -13.22 -27.46
CA LEU A 175 -31.10 -12.43 -26.70
C LEU A 175 -32.30 -13.32 -26.30
N PRO A 176 -32.82 -13.28 -25.06
CA PRO A 176 -34.04 -13.98 -24.69
C PRO A 176 -35.30 -13.29 -25.26
N PRO A 177 -36.40 -14.05 -25.47
CA PRO A 177 -37.59 -13.59 -26.19
C PRO A 177 -38.40 -12.57 -25.37
N GLN A 178 -38.98 -11.59 -26.08
CA GLN A 178 -39.93 -10.62 -25.55
C GLN A 178 -41.33 -11.23 -25.57
N GLU A 179 -42.01 -11.23 -24.43
CA GLU A 179 -43.44 -11.53 -24.33
C GLU A 179 -44.24 -10.29 -24.78
N GLU A 180 -45.16 -10.54 -25.71
CA GLU A 180 -46.11 -9.59 -26.29
C GLU A 180 -47.28 -9.45 -25.31
N ASP A 181 -47.58 -8.23 -24.86
CA ASP A 181 -48.86 -7.92 -24.22
C ASP A 181 -49.64 -6.96 -25.12
N GLU A 182 -50.86 -7.39 -25.39
CA GLU A 182 -51.83 -6.93 -26.38
C GLU A 182 -52.34 -5.50 -26.16
N GLU A 183 -52.63 -4.83 -27.28
CA GLU A 183 -53.54 -3.69 -27.37
C GLU A 183 -54.92 -4.03 -26.79
N MET A 184 -55.49 -3.10 -26.04
CA MET A 184 -56.95 -2.92 -26.04
C MET A 184 -57.27 -1.43 -25.91
N GLU A 185 -58.18 -1.02 -26.80
CA GLU A 185 -58.72 0.33 -27.09
C GLU A 185 -59.02 1.25 -25.89
#